data_AF-A0A448YHV3-F1
#
_entry.id   AF-A0A448YHV3-F1
#
_cell.length_a   1.000
_cell.length_b   1.000
_cell.length_c   1.000
_cell.angle_alpha   90.00
_cell.angle_beta   90.00
_cell.angle_gamma   90.00
#
_symmetry.space_group_name_H-M   'P 1'
#
loop_
_entity.id
_entity.type
_entity.pdbx_description
1 polymer ?
#
loop_
_entity_poly.entity_id
_entity_poly.type
_entity_poly.pdbx_seq_one_letter_code
_entity_poly.pdbx_strand_id
1 'polypeptide(L)'
;MLSTATHNQLGIFTPALSKALLTSSRYGLRFVSTVQAQKSSDVLSSSSPALDMSGNLGDHLPEARNTHMVKMNNPDEVKEGKFLTPAAFPHPGFVKADMYAVHYEHRKCQKTMDYITYYFMRSLRNTFDFFTGYIEPKSIQHQIEIANGPDRMTKEKWMTRLVVLESIAGIPGSVAGFLRHLRALRLFRRDNGFIETLLDEAYNERMHLLTFLKLAKPGRFARVMLYVGQGVFANLFFIVYVLKPAMCHRFVGYLEEEAVLTYTRCLEDMKLGLNPELYHTPVPQIAKDYWHLDDKATFYDLIQYIRADEAKHREVNHTFANLKIRGSDRNPFALTVDSPKPQPHTTLKDHHGTGWERKDLIL
;
A
#
# COMPACT_ATOMS: atom_id res chain seq x y z
N MET A 1 -37.49 56.95 10.79
CA MET A 1 -36.96 58.19 10.19
C MET A 1 -35.71 58.59 10.97
N LEU A 2 -34.64 59.03 10.28
CA LEU A 2 -33.60 60.01 10.71
C LEU A 2 -32.87 59.81 12.08
N SER A 3 -31.58 60.14 12.26
CA SER A 3 -30.44 60.38 11.37
C SER A 3 -29.15 60.56 12.22
N THR A 4 -27.96 60.27 11.67
CA THR A 4 -26.63 60.98 11.83
C THR A 4 -26.31 61.76 13.13
N ALA A 5 -25.11 61.72 13.75
CA ALA A 5 -23.77 62.21 13.28
C ALA A 5 -22.78 62.24 14.50
N THR A 6 -21.45 62.52 14.48
CA THR A 6 -20.31 62.50 13.50
C THR A 6 -18.96 62.75 14.24
N HIS A 7 -17.85 62.14 13.77
CA HIS A 7 -16.43 62.60 13.85
C HIS A 7 -15.72 62.79 15.23
N ASN A 8 -14.45 62.38 15.42
CA ASN A 8 -13.18 62.70 14.72
C ASN A 8 -12.24 61.45 14.63
N GLN A 9 -11.43 61.18 13.58
CA GLN A 9 -10.20 61.87 13.08
C GLN A 9 -9.03 61.81 14.12
N LEU A 10 -7.76 61.47 13.84
CA LEU A 10 -6.95 61.44 12.58
C LEU A 10 -5.60 60.65 12.75
N GLY A 11 -4.93 60.23 11.65
CA GLY A 11 -3.48 59.91 11.50
C GLY A 11 -2.94 58.64 12.19
N ILE A 12 -2.29 57.63 11.58
CA ILE A 12 -1.35 57.46 10.43
C ILE A 12 0.02 58.16 10.59
N PHE A 13 1.08 57.41 10.96
CA PHE A 13 2.23 57.04 10.10
C PHE A 13 3.34 56.24 10.85
N THR A 14 4.01 55.35 10.11
CA THR A 14 5.14 54.46 10.48
C THR A 14 6.49 55.03 9.96
N PRO A 15 7.66 54.34 10.03
CA PRO A 15 8.33 53.56 11.09
C PRO A 15 9.86 53.92 11.24
N ALA A 16 10.60 53.10 12.02
CA ALA A 16 12.02 52.65 11.82
C ALA A 16 13.14 53.13 12.79
N LEU A 17 13.95 52.13 13.20
CA LEU A 17 15.30 52.09 13.83
C LEU A 17 15.27 51.06 14.99
N SER A 18 15.73 49.80 14.92
CA SER A 18 16.89 49.11 14.32
C SER A 18 18.11 48.99 15.26
N LYS A 19 18.67 47.76 15.32
CA LYS A 19 19.81 47.27 16.15
C LYS A 19 19.48 47.06 17.64
N ALA A 20 19.92 45.99 18.31
CA ALA A 20 20.69 44.81 17.87
C ALA A 20 20.41 43.59 18.77
N LEU A 21 20.50 42.37 18.22
CA LEU A 21 20.93 41.14 18.93
C LEU A 21 21.20 40.02 17.90
N LEU A 22 22.46 39.88 17.53
CA LEU A 22 23.06 38.62 17.07
C LEU A 22 23.62 37.95 18.35
N THR A 23 23.52 36.65 18.59
CA THR A 23 24.11 35.56 17.80
C THR A 23 23.54 34.19 18.22
N SER A 24 23.37 33.26 17.28
CA SER A 24 23.82 31.84 17.38
C SER A 24 23.27 30.96 16.24
N SER A 25 24.00 29.88 15.95
CA SER A 25 23.66 28.74 15.09
C SER A 25 23.21 28.99 13.63
N ARG A 26 24.18 28.98 12.71
CA ARG A 26 23.96 28.68 11.29
C ARG A 26 24.35 27.23 10.98
N TYR A 27 23.38 26.31 11.02
CA TYR A 27 23.45 25.03 10.30
C TYR A 27 22.06 24.66 9.76
N GLY A 28 21.63 25.37 8.72
CA GLY A 28 20.40 25.07 7.99
C GLY A 28 20.67 24.20 6.78
N LEU A 29 20.51 22.88 6.89
CA LEU A 29 20.47 22.00 5.71
C LEU A 29 19.24 22.33 4.86
N ARG A 30 19.46 22.86 3.66
CA ARG A 30 18.43 22.91 2.61
C ARG A 30 18.45 21.59 1.82
N PHE A 31 17.69 20.59 2.28
CA PHE A 31 17.30 19.48 1.43
C PHE A 31 16.15 19.91 0.52
N VAL A 32 16.46 20.24 -0.74
CA VAL A 32 15.47 20.37 -1.81
C VAL A 32 15.54 19.09 -2.64
N SER A 33 14.67 18.12 -2.35
CA SER A 33 14.59 16.89 -3.15
C SER A 33 13.75 17.14 -4.40
N THR A 34 14.40 17.67 -5.44
CA THR A 34 13.83 17.73 -6.80
C THR A 34 13.83 16.33 -7.40
N VAL A 35 12.83 15.51 -7.07
CA VAL A 35 12.55 14.28 -7.80
C VAL A 35 11.85 14.65 -9.11
N GLN A 36 12.63 14.85 -10.17
CA GLN A 36 12.10 14.88 -11.52
C GLN A 36 11.69 13.46 -11.90
N ALA A 37 10.41 13.28 -12.20
CA ALA A 37 9.90 12.04 -12.78
C ALA A 37 10.48 11.89 -14.20
N GLN A 38 11.45 11.00 -14.35
CA GLN A 38 12.04 10.67 -15.64
C GLN A 38 11.08 9.73 -16.38
N LYS A 39 10.61 10.15 -17.57
CA LYS A 39 9.71 9.34 -18.40
C LYS A 39 10.40 8.03 -18.81
N SER A 40 9.91 6.91 -18.31
CA SER A 40 10.25 5.57 -18.77
C SER A 40 9.38 5.19 -19.99
N SER A 41 9.60 5.84 -21.14
CA SER A 41 8.85 5.54 -22.39
C SER A 41 9.67 4.89 -23.50
N ASP A 42 11.00 4.85 -23.39
CA ASP A 42 11.88 4.49 -24.52
C ASP A 42 12.69 3.20 -24.27
N VAL A 43 12.05 2.16 -23.70
CA VAL A 43 12.63 0.80 -23.59
C VAL A 43 11.60 -0.27 -24.00
N LEU A 44 11.05 -0.15 -25.21
CA LEU A 44 10.12 -1.11 -25.80
C LEU A 44 10.42 -1.43 -27.29
N SER A 45 11.70 -1.45 -27.68
CA SER A 45 12.12 -2.04 -28.96
C SER A 45 13.60 -2.46 -28.99
N SER A 46 13.99 -3.42 -28.17
CA SER A 46 15.17 -4.26 -28.44
C SER A 46 14.96 -5.66 -27.89
N SER A 47 15.42 -6.66 -28.63
CA SER A 47 15.41 -8.05 -28.19
C SER A 47 16.18 -8.18 -26.88
N SER A 48 15.48 -8.55 -25.80
CA SER A 48 16.11 -8.79 -24.50
C SER A 48 17.21 -9.85 -24.67
N PRO A 49 18.45 -9.58 -24.22
CA PRO A 49 19.41 -10.65 -24.01
C PRO A 49 18.78 -11.64 -23.03
N ALA A 50 18.99 -12.94 -23.24
CA ALA A 50 18.71 -13.91 -22.19
C ALA A 50 19.62 -13.56 -21.01
N LEU A 51 19.05 -12.93 -19.97
CA LEU A 51 19.78 -12.63 -18.75
C LEU A 51 20.15 -13.96 -18.12
N ASP A 52 21.45 -14.14 -17.94
CA ASP A 52 22.01 -15.29 -17.25
C ASP A 52 21.45 -15.33 -15.83
N MET A 53 20.64 -16.35 -15.55
CA MET A 53 20.04 -16.57 -14.22
C MET A 53 21.10 -16.95 -13.18
N SER A 54 22.35 -17.22 -13.59
CA SER A 54 23.50 -17.27 -12.70
C SER A 54 24.04 -15.87 -12.39
N GLY A 55 23.17 -15.03 -11.80
CA GLY A 55 23.63 -13.86 -11.05
C GLY A 55 24.71 -14.33 -10.08
N ASN A 56 25.94 -13.83 -10.25
CA ASN A 56 27.15 -14.39 -9.65
C ASN A 56 27.23 -14.06 -8.14
N LEU A 57 26.33 -14.70 -7.39
CA LEU A 57 26.31 -14.84 -5.94
C LEU A 57 27.53 -15.68 -5.57
N GLY A 58 28.68 -15.00 -5.42
CA GLY A 58 29.97 -15.68 -5.23
C GLY A 58 29.92 -16.72 -4.11
N ASP A 59 30.67 -17.82 -4.28
CA ASP A 59 30.47 -19.12 -3.61
C ASP A 59 30.31 -19.11 -2.08
N HIS A 60 30.71 -18.02 -1.41
CA HIS A 60 30.44 -17.76 0.00
C HIS A 60 29.87 -16.35 0.23
N LEU A 61 28.55 -16.19 0.07
CA LEU A 61 27.81 -15.04 0.60
C LEU A 61 27.98 -14.94 2.13
N PRO A 62 28.04 -13.73 2.71
CA PRO A 62 28.08 -13.56 4.17
C PRO A 62 26.81 -14.11 4.83
N GLU A 63 26.84 -14.37 6.14
CA GLU A 63 25.64 -14.74 6.89
C GLU A 63 24.60 -13.60 6.85
N ALA A 64 23.34 -13.94 6.55
CA ALA A 64 22.27 -12.97 6.44
C ALA A 64 21.69 -12.60 7.82
N ARG A 65 21.58 -11.30 8.10
CA ARG A 65 21.05 -10.78 9.36
C ARG A 65 19.53 -10.82 9.41
N ASN A 66 18.97 -10.93 10.62
CA ASN A 66 17.53 -10.80 10.91
C ASN A 66 16.60 -11.85 10.24
N THR A 67 17.12 -13.01 9.84
CA THR A 67 16.36 -14.08 9.18
C THR A 67 15.39 -14.82 10.11
N HIS A 68 15.66 -14.88 11.42
CA HIS A 68 14.91 -15.73 12.38
C HIS A 68 13.60 -15.13 12.91
N MET A 69 13.04 -14.08 12.29
CA MET A 69 11.79 -13.45 12.74
C MET A 69 10.53 -14.29 12.41
N VAL A 70 10.64 -15.19 11.43
CA VAL A 70 9.67 -16.23 11.11
C VAL A 70 10.35 -17.60 11.07
N LYS A 71 9.56 -18.68 11.17
CA LYS A 71 10.01 -20.04 10.89
C LYS A 71 9.32 -20.51 9.61
N MET A 72 10.07 -20.91 8.58
CA MET A 72 9.50 -21.52 7.38
C MET A 72 8.76 -22.81 7.73
N ASN A 73 7.62 -23.05 7.07
CA ASN A 73 6.83 -24.26 7.23
C ASN A 73 7.38 -25.38 6.34
N ASN A 74 7.29 -26.62 6.82
CA ASN A 74 7.35 -27.78 5.96
C ASN A 74 5.96 -27.94 5.28
N PRO A 75 5.87 -28.17 3.96
CA PRO A 75 4.61 -28.49 3.27
C PRO A 75 3.72 -29.53 3.97
N ASP A 76 4.29 -30.54 4.62
CA ASP A 76 3.53 -31.55 5.37
C ASP A 76 2.81 -31.03 6.63
N GLU A 77 3.31 -29.93 7.23
CA GLU A 77 2.78 -29.38 8.48
C GLU A 77 1.50 -28.56 8.32
N VAL A 78 1.10 -28.20 7.10
CA VAL A 78 0.01 -27.21 6.86
C VAL A 78 -0.99 -27.63 5.79
N LYS A 79 -1.40 -28.90 5.83
CA LYS A 79 -2.51 -29.44 5.02
C LYS A 79 -3.79 -28.64 5.24
N GLU A 80 -4.61 -28.53 4.19
CA GLU A 80 -5.90 -27.86 4.30
C GLU A 80 -6.84 -28.58 5.27
N GLY A 81 -7.67 -27.80 5.97
CA GLY A 81 -8.65 -28.33 6.91
C GLY A 81 -9.82 -29.02 6.20
N LYS A 82 -10.47 -29.99 6.86
CA LYS A 82 -11.66 -30.68 6.33
C LYS A 82 -12.90 -29.78 6.15
N PHE A 83 -12.83 -28.54 6.62
CA PHE A 83 -13.94 -27.58 6.69
C PHE A 83 -13.62 -26.29 5.92
N LEU A 84 -13.07 -26.41 4.71
CA LEU A 84 -12.99 -25.27 3.79
C LEU A 84 -14.39 -24.88 3.32
N THR A 85 -14.68 -23.58 3.37
CA THR A 85 -15.87 -22.98 2.74
C THR A 85 -15.44 -22.22 1.48
N PRO A 86 -16.33 -22.06 0.48
CA PRO A 86 -16.09 -21.13 -0.62
C PRO A 86 -15.74 -19.73 -0.11
N ALA A 87 -14.97 -18.97 -0.90
CA ALA A 87 -14.63 -17.60 -0.55
C ALA A 87 -15.90 -16.72 -0.48
N ALA A 88 -16.06 -15.96 0.60
CA ALA A 88 -17.22 -15.08 0.78
C ALA A 88 -17.24 -13.94 -0.24
N PHE A 89 -16.04 -13.46 -0.61
CA PHE A 89 -15.80 -12.58 -1.74
C PHE A 89 -14.86 -13.32 -2.70
N PRO A 90 -15.31 -13.77 -3.88
CA PRO A 90 -14.47 -14.46 -4.85
C PRO A 90 -13.60 -13.47 -5.62
N HIS A 91 -12.32 -13.81 -5.85
CA HIS A 91 -11.42 -12.94 -6.64
C HIS A 91 -11.96 -12.79 -8.08
N PRO A 92 -12.01 -11.56 -8.63
CA PRO A 92 -12.56 -11.30 -9.97
C PRO A 92 -11.66 -11.79 -11.12
N GLY A 93 -10.40 -12.13 -10.83
CA GLY A 93 -9.37 -12.40 -11.82
C GLY A 93 -8.84 -11.13 -12.48
N PHE A 94 -7.66 -11.24 -13.11
CA PHE A 94 -7.05 -10.15 -13.87
C PHE A 94 -6.62 -10.59 -15.26
N VAL A 95 -6.72 -9.68 -16.22
CA VAL A 95 -6.08 -9.82 -17.52
C VAL A 95 -4.57 -9.68 -17.30
N LYS A 96 -3.79 -10.67 -17.74
CA LYS A 96 -2.34 -10.73 -17.48
C LYS A 96 -1.58 -9.49 -17.97
N ALA A 97 -2.00 -8.90 -19.10
CA ALA A 97 -1.39 -7.68 -19.63
C ALA A 97 -1.52 -6.50 -18.64
N ASP A 98 -2.72 -6.25 -18.13
CA ASP A 98 -3.00 -5.17 -17.18
C ASP A 98 -2.26 -5.41 -15.86
N MET A 99 -2.28 -6.65 -15.35
CA MET A 99 -1.56 -7.06 -14.13
C MET A 99 -0.04 -6.88 -14.25
N TYR A 100 0.54 -7.14 -15.42
CA TYR A 100 1.97 -6.94 -15.65
C TYR A 100 2.32 -5.46 -15.85
N ALA A 101 1.40 -4.63 -16.36
CA ALA A 101 1.56 -3.19 -16.51
C ALA A 101 1.49 -2.39 -15.19
N VAL A 102 1.03 -3.01 -14.09
CA VAL A 102 1.06 -2.43 -12.75
C VAL A 102 2.48 -1.98 -12.38
N HIS A 103 2.59 -0.74 -11.91
CA HIS A 103 3.84 -0.13 -11.45
C HIS A 103 3.60 0.81 -10.25
N TYR A 104 4.69 1.27 -9.64
CA TYR A 104 4.64 2.27 -8.58
C TYR A 104 4.23 3.63 -9.14
N GLU A 105 3.23 4.25 -8.52
CA GLU A 105 2.82 5.64 -8.75
C GLU A 105 2.67 6.32 -7.40
N HIS A 106 2.99 7.62 -7.31
CA HIS A 106 2.82 8.40 -6.09
C HIS A 106 1.81 9.54 -6.29
N ARG A 107 0.75 9.57 -5.48
CA ARG A 107 -0.20 10.68 -5.40
C ARG A 107 0.38 11.81 -4.56
N LYS A 108 0.82 12.86 -5.26
CA LYS A 108 1.28 14.12 -4.64
C LYS A 108 0.27 14.64 -3.59
N CYS A 109 0.76 14.96 -2.40
CA CYS A 109 0.01 15.66 -1.37
C CYS A 109 -0.55 16.98 -1.91
N GLN A 110 -1.85 17.25 -1.71
CA GLN A 110 -2.50 18.49 -2.16
C GLN A 110 -2.95 19.38 -0.99
N LYS A 111 -3.38 18.76 0.12
CA LYS A 111 -3.95 19.42 1.30
C LYS A 111 -3.08 19.15 2.52
N THR A 112 -3.16 20.01 3.55
CA THR A 112 -2.45 19.83 4.82
C THR A 112 -2.65 18.44 5.44
N MET A 113 -3.87 17.89 5.34
CA MET A 113 -4.16 16.53 5.82
C MET A 113 -3.47 15.44 4.99
N ASP A 114 -3.27 15.62 3.68
CA ASP A 114 -2.51 14.67 2.87
C ASP A 114 -1.06 14.62 3.36
N TYR A 115 -0.43 15.78 3.59
CA TYR A 115 0.95 15.87 4.11
C TYR A 115 1.09 15.21 5.50
N ILE A 116 0.19 15.51 6.44
CA ILE A 116 0.20 14.86 7.77
C ILE A 116 0.11 13.34 7.63
N THR A 117 -0.78 12.87 6.74
CA THR A 117 -1.02 11.44 6.51
C THR A 117 0.19 10.76 5.86
N TYR A 118 0.78 11.38 4.83
CA TYR A 118 1.95 10.89 4.13
C TYR A 118 3.18 10.79 5.05
N TYR A 119 3.48 11.84 5.82
CA TYR A 119 4.61 11.81 6.76
C TYR A 119 4.38 10.85 7.92
N PHE A 120 3.13 10.66 8.38
CA PHE A 120 2.81 9.61 9.35
C PHE A 120 3.04 8.21 8.77
N MET A 121 2.56 7.92 7.56
CA MET A 121 2.82 6.67 6.85
C MET A 121 4.33 6.43 6.68
N ARG A 122 5.08 7.42 6.16
CA ARG A 122 6.54 7.31 5.99
C ARG A 122 7.27 7.10 7.31
N SER A 123 6.77 7.65 8.42
CA SER A 123 7.31 7.37 9.77
C SER A 123 7.10 5.91 10.18
N LEU A 124 5.90 5.35 9.95
CA LEU A 124 5.61 3.94 10.21
C LEU A 124 6.51 3.03 9.36
N ARG A 125 6.63 3.28 8.05
CA ARG A 125 7.50 2.51 7.17
C ARG A 125 8.97 2.61 7.61
N ASN A 126 9.50 3.81 7.83
CA ASN A 126 10.89 3.98 8.28
C ASN A 126 11.16 3.23 9.61
N THR A 127 10.19 3.24 10.54
CA THR A 127 10.29 2.51 11.82
C THR A 127 10.30 0.99 11.61
N PHE A 128 9.41 0.48 10.76
CA PHE A 128 9.32 -0.95 10.45
C PHE A 128 10.55 -1.46 9.66
N ASP A 129 11.01 -0.68 8.68
CA ASP A 129 12.20 -0.98 7.88
C ASP A 129 13.46 -1.01 8.77
N PHE A 130 13.58 -0.09 9.74
CA PHE A 130 14.63 -0.10 10.76
C PHE A 130 14.58 -1.37 11.64
N PHE A 131 13.43 -1.73 12.21
CA PHE A 131 13.33 -2.92 13.08
C PHE A 131 13.52 -4.25 12.34
N THR A 132 13.20 -4.31 11.04
CA THR A 132 13.39 -5.52 10.22
C THR A 132 14.78 -5.61 9.58
N GLY A 133 15.54 -4.51 9.49
CA GLY A 133 16.76 -4.45 8.69
C GLY A 133 16.46 -4.55 7.19
N TYR A 134 15.38 -3.91 6.75
CA TYR A 134 15.02 -3.74 5.35
C TYR A 134 15.68 -2.46 4.83
N ILE A 135 16.46 -2.57 3.75
CA ILE A 135 17.10 -1.44 3.08
C ILE A 135 16.41 -1.23 1.73
N GLU A 136 15.77 -0.07 1.53
CA GLU A 136 15.16 0.31 0.26
C GLU A 136 16.26 0.58 -0.80
N PRO A 137 16.23 -0.09 -1.97
CA PRO A 137 17.21 0.13 -3.03
C PRO A 137 16.99 1.51 -3.67
N LYS A 138 18.09 2.13 -4.14
CA LYS A 138 18.06 3.44 -4.83
C LYS A 138 18.18 3.28 -6.35
N SER A 139 18.59 2.10 -6.78
CA SER A 139 18.81 1.66 -8.16
C SER A 139 18.93 0.13 -8.15
N ILE A 140 18.82 -0.49 -9.33
CA ILE A 140 19.06 -1.93 -9.52
C ILE A 140 20.48 -2.31 -9.04
N GLN A 141 21.48 -1.45 -9.29
CA GLN A 141 22.85 -1.68 -8.82
C GLN A 141 22.94 -1.71 -7.28
N HIS A 142 22.28 -0.78 -6.58
CA HIS A 142 22.21 -0.80 -5.11
C HIS A 142 21.45 -2.03 -4.58
N GLN A 143 20.48 -2.55 -5.32
CA GLN A 143 19.75 -3.78 -4.96
C GLN A 143 20.66 -5.02 -5.06
N ILE A 144 21.49 -5.11 -6.10
CA ILE A 144 22.50 -6.16 -6.27
C ILE A 144 23.57 -6.06 -5.17
N GLU A 145 24.02 -4.85 -4.83
CA GLU A 145 24.95 -4.61 -3.71
C GLU A 145 24.36 -5.08 -2.36
N ILE A 146 23.10 -4.77 -2.07
CA ILE A 146 22.39 -5.26 -0.87
C ILE A 146 22.29 -6.80 -0.89
N ALA A 147 21.99 -7.40 -2.06
CA ALA A 147 21.83 -8.84 -2.21
C ALA A 147 23.13 -9.63 -1.98
N ASN A 148 24.27 -9.06 -2.35
CA ASN A 148 25.60 -9.63 -2.06
C ASN A 148 26.07 -9.38 -0.61
N GLY A 149 25.36 -8.56 0.16
CA GLY A 149 25.68 -8.21 1.54
C GLY A 149 25.02 -9.08 2.62
N PRO A 150 25.35 -8.84 3.91
CA PRO A 150 24.70 -9.49 5.05
C PRO A 150 23.26 -8.99 5.26
N ASP A 151 22.89 -7.86 4.67
CA ASP A 151 21.57 -7.25 4.80
C ASP A 151 20.61 -7.69 3.67
N ARG A 152 21.02 -8.64 2.81
CA ARG A 152 20.23 -9.20 1.69
C ARG A 152 18.83 -9.65 2.09
N MET A 153 17.91 -9.65 1.14
CA MET A 153 16.52 -10.09 1.36
C MET A 153 16.38 -11.61 1.11
N THR A 154 16.66 -12.41 2.15
CA THR A 154 16.39 -13.86 2.11
C THR A 154 14.89 -14.16 2.04
N LYS A 155 14.55 -15.41 1.75
CA LYS A 155 13.18 -15.92 1.75
C LYS A 155 12.47 -15.67 3.09
N GLU A 156 13.16 -15.87 4.21
CA GLU A 156 12.63 -15.62 5.56
C GLU A 156 12.40 -14.12 5.82
N LYS A 157 13.28 -13.23 5.34
CA LYS A 157 13.08 -11.78 5.47
C LYS A 157 11.91 -11.29 4.63
N TRP A 158 11.76 -11.81 3.41
CA TRP A 158 10.57 -11.56 2.59
C TRP A 158 9.31 -12.05 3.30
N MET A 159 9.26 -13.32 3.75
CA MET A 159 8.12 -13.85 4.49
C MET A 159 7.82 -13.08 5.79
N THR A 160 8.85 -12.63 6.51
CA THR A 160 8.68 -11.76 7.70
C THR A 160 7.99 -10.45 7.33
N ARG A 161 8.47 -9.78 6.27
CA ARG A 161 7.92 -8.50 5.82
C ARG A 161 6.45 -8.66 5.44
N LEU A 162 6.15 -9.63 4.58
CA LEU A 162 4.81 -9.86 4.07
C LEU A 162 3.85 -10.26 5.19
N VAL A 163 4.15 -11.32 5.97
CA VAL A 163 3.28 -11.77 7.07
C VAL A 163 2.97 -10.67 8.09
N VAL A 164 3.90 -9.76 8.38
CA VAL A 164 3.62 -8.65 9.32
C VAL A 164 2.78 -7.54 8.68
N LEU A 165 3.04 -7.15 7.43
CA LEU A 165 2.28 -6.09 6.76
C LEU A 165 0.83 -6.54 6.49
N GLU A 166 0.62 -7.71 5.89
CA GLU A 166 -0.72 -8.27 5.63
C GLU A 166 -1.55 -8.45 6.91
N SER A 167 -0.88 -8.67 8.05
CA SER A 167 -1.56 -8.81 9.34
C SER A 167 -2.20 -7.52 9.87
N ILE A 168 -1.83 -6.38 9.29
CA ILE A 168 -2.33 -5.05 9.63
C ILE A 168 -3.23 -4.52 8.50
N ALA A 169 -2.94 -4.84 7.24
CA ALA A 169 -3.63 -4.32 6.06
C ALA A 169 -5.12 -4.76 5.95
N GLY A 170 -5.51 -5.91 6.52
CA GLY A 170 -6.93 -6.29 6.64
C GLY A 170 -7.77 -5.48 7.66
N ILE A 171 -7.15 -4.60 8.46
CA ILE A 171 -7.83 -3.84 9.53
C ILE A 171 -8.61 -2.62 9.00
N PRO A 172 -8.05 -1.72 8.17
CA PRO A 172 -8.73 -0.53 7.66
C PRO A 172 -10.08 -0.80 7.00
N GLY A 173 -10.15 -1.69 6.01
CA GLY A 173 -11.39 -2.05 5.33
C GLY A 173 -12.45 -2.60 6.28
N SER A 174 -12.06 -3.50 7.19
CA SER A 174 -12.93 -4.09 8.23
C SER A 174 -13.57 -3.01 9.11
N VAL A 175 -12.74 -2.10 9.65
CA VAL A 175 -13.19 -1.03 10.55
C VAL A 175 -14.03 0.01 9.82
N ALA A 176 -13.64 0.38 8.59
CA ALA A 176 -14.37 1.31 7.75
C ALA A 176 -15.74 0.75 7.36
N GLY A 177 -15.80 -0.49 6.85
CA GLY A 177 -17.02 -1.21 6.49
C GLY A 177 -17.99 -1.31 7.67
N PHE A 178 -17.50 -1.71 8.86
CA PHE A 178 -18.30 -1.76 10.09
C PHE A 178 -18.86 -0.39 10.50
N LEU A 179 -18.03 0.66 10.52
CA LEU A 179 -18.46 2.02 10.89
C LEU A 179 -19.48 2.61 9.91
N ARG A 180 -19.37 2.26 8.62
CA ARG A 180 -20.33 2.61 7.57
C ARG A 180 -21.62 1.82 7.69
N HIS A 181 -21.56 0.51 7.97
CA HIS A 181 -22.72 -0.33 8.23
C HIS A 181 -23.56 0.21 9.40
N LEU A 182 -22.93 0.47 10.56
CA LEU A 182 -23.61 1.11 11.69
C LEU A 182 -24.18 2.50 11.35
N ARG A 183 -23.65 3.18 10.31
CA ARG A 183 -24.13 4.49 9.89
C ARG A 183 -25.33 4.40 8.96
N ALA A 184 -25.34 3.45 8.03
CA ALA A 184 -26.50 3.14 7.20
C ALA A 184 -27.71 2.78 8.06
N LEU A 185 -27.51 1.91 9.07
CA LEU A 185 -28.54 1.53 10.04
C LEU A 185 -29.08 2.74 10.83
N ARG A 186 -28.22 3.46 11.58
CA ARG A 186 -28.66 4.54 12.48
C ARG A 186 -29.24 5.78 11.78
N LEU A 187 -29.05 5.90 10.46
CA LEU A 187 -29.63 6.97 9.64
C LEU A 187 -30.79 6.48 8.75
N PHE A 188 -31.10 5.18 8.75
CA PHE A 188 -32.07 4.53 7.86
C PHE A 188 -31.85 4.88 6.38
N ARG A 189 -30.59 4.78 5.91
CA ARG A 189 -30.18 5.16 4.54
C ARG A 189 -29.41 4.04 3.85
N ARG A 190 -29.50 4.01 2.52
CA ARG A 190 -28.55 3.25 1.68
C ARG A 190 -27.13 3.79 1.89
N ASP A 191 -26.16 2.89 1.82
CA ASP A 191 -24.74 3.23 1.94
C ASP A 191 -24.11 3.69 0.61
N ASN A 192 -24.75 3.38 -0.51
CA ASN A 192 -24.29 3.60 -1.89
C ASN A 192 -23.07 2.76 -2.30
N GLY A 193 -22.95 1.54 -1.75
CA GLY A 193 -22.06 0.48 -2.26
C GLY A 193 -20.63 0.49 -1.72
N PHE A 194 -20.33 1.24 -0.66
CA PHE A 194 -18.98 1.30 -0.07
C PHE A 194 -18.71 0.15 0.91
N ILE A 195 -19.71 -0.26 1.71
CA ILE A 195 -19.56 -1.32 2.72
C ILE A 195 -19.03 -2.61 2.07
N GLU A 196 -19.60 -3.00 0.94
CA GLU A 196 -19.25 -4.24 0.24
C GLU A 196 -17.79 -4.21 -0.23
N THR A 197 -17.38 -3.17 -0.97
CA THR A 197 -15.98 -3.00 -1.41
C THR A 197 -14.98 -2.94 -0.25
N LEU A 198 -15.34 -2.35 0.90
CA LEU A 198 -14.44 -2.27 2.06
C LEU A 198 -14.33 -3.59 2.83
N LEU A 199 -15.36 -4.44 2.77
CA LEU A 199 -15.33 -5.79 3.33
C LEU A 199 -14.65 -6.78 2.38
N ASP A 200 -14.77 -6.57 1.06
CA ASP A 200 -14.05 -7.28 0.01
C ASP A 200 -12.53 -7.02 0.10
N GLU A 201 -12.12 -5.75 0.13
CA GLU A 201 -10.74 -5.31 0.41
C GLU A 201 -10.18 -6.03 1.65
N ALA A 202 -10.83 -5.89 2.81
CA ALA A 202 -10.38 -6.56 4.03
C ALA A 202 -10.42 -8.09 4.00
N TYR A 203 -11.24 -8.70 3.14
CA TYR A 203 -11.24 -10.14 2.90
C TYR A 203 -10.03 -10.53 2.05
N ASN A 204 -9.74 -9.78 0.98
CA ASN A 204 -8.62 -9.97 0.07
C ASN A 204 -7.27 -9.90 0.82
N GLU A 205 -7.03 -8.82 1.57
CA GLU A 205 -5.89 -8.64 2.49
C GLU A 205 -5.68 -9.86 3.42
N ARG A 206 -6.79 -10.39 3.97
CA ARG A 206 -6.74 -11.60 4.81
C ARG A 206 -6.37 -12.85 4.02
N MET A 207 -6.72 -12.96 2.74
CA MET A 207 -6.29 -14.06 1.88
C MET A 207 -4.80 -13.99 1.55
N HIS A 208 -4.21 -12.80 1.45
CA HIS A 208 -2.75 -12.62 1.36
C HIS A 208 -2.08 -13.14 2.62
N LEU A 209 -2.52 -12.66 3.80
CA LEU A 209 -2.01 -13.12 5.10
C LEU A 209 -2.09 -14.64 5.24
N LEU A 210 -3.27 -15.23 5.00
CA LEU A 210 -3.48 -16.67 5.14
C LEU A 210 -2.61 -17.46 4.16
N THR A 211 -2.37 -16.94 2.96
CA THR A 211 -1.45 -17.52 1.97
C THR A 211 -0.01 -17.53 2.49
N PHE A 212 0.51 -16.40 2.99
CA PHE A 212 1.87 -16.36 3.54
C PHE A 212 2.01 -17.18 4.84
N LEU A 213 0.95 -17.30 5.63
CA LEU A 213 0.92 -18.18 6.83
C LEU A 213 0.99 -19.68 6.48
N LYS A 214 0.64 -20.10 5.25
CA LYS A 214 0.95 -21.47 4.78
C LYS A 214 2.44 -21.68 4.58
N LEU A 215 3.19 -20.64 4.22
CA LEU A 215 4.62 -20.70 3.92
C LEU A 215 5.51 -20.44 5.16
N ALA A 216 5.08 -19.59 6.09
CA ALA A 216 5.86 -19.21 7.26
C ALA A 216 5.01 -19.04 8.53
N LYS A 217 5.48 -19.58 9.65
CA LYS A 217 4.94 -19.35 11.00
C LYS A 217 5.54 -18.07 11.59
N PRO A 218 4.71 -17.11 12.07
CA PRO A 218 5.19 -15.89 12.70
C PRO A 218 5.91 -16.21 14.01
N GLY A 219 7.12 -15.67 14.18
CA GLY A 219 7.88 -15.70 15.42
C GLY A 219 7.32 -14.74 16.47
N ARG A 220 8.02 -14.61 17.62
CA ARG A 220 7.56 -13.76 18.74
C ARG A 220 7.38 -12.30 18.33
N PHE A 221 8.31 -11.74 17.54
CA PHE A 221 8.24 -10.36 17.06
C PHE A 221 6.98 -10.10 16.23
N ALA A 222 6.74 -10.91 15.19
CA ALA A 222 5.56 -10.78 14.33
C ALA A 222 4.24 -10.93 15.12
N ARG A 223 4.19 -11.81 16.13
CA ARG A 223 3.03 -11.95 17.03
C ARG A 223 2.80 -10.72 17.92
N VAL A 224 3.85 -10.05 18.39
CA VAL A 224 3.71 -8.79 19.12
C VAL A 224 3.21 -7.68 18.19
N MET A 225 3.73 -7.59 16.96
CA MET A 225 3.24 -6.63 15.97
C MET A 225 1.76 -6.86 15.62
N LEU A 226 1.33 -8.11 15.47
CA LEU A 226 -0.08 -8.51 15.35
C LEU A 226 -0.95 -7.93 16.49
N TYR A 227 -0.57 -8.14 17.75
CA TYR A 227 -1.31 -7.61 18.90
C TYR A 227 -1.29 -6.07 18.97
N VAL A 228 -0.20 -5.41 18.56
CA VAL A 228 -0.13 -3.95 18.48
C VAL A 228 -1.01 -3.42 17.33
N GLY A 229 -1.05 -4.10 16.19
CA GLY A 229 -1.95 -3.78 15.07
C GLY A 229 -3.42 -3.83 15.48
N GLN A 230 -3.85 -4.94 16.07
CA GLN A 230 -5.23 -5.13 16.51
C GLN A 230 -5.59 -4.29 17.75
N GLY A 231 -4.67 -4.13 18.70
CA GLY A 231 -4.91 -3.42 19.96
C GLY A 231 -4.80 -1.89 19.84
N VAL A 232 -3.77 -1.39 19.15
CA VAL A 232 -3.49 0.05 19.06
C VAL A 232 -3.96 0.62 17.72
N PHE A 233 -3.50 0.05 16.59
CA PHE A 233 -3.78 0.63 15.27
C PHE A 233 -5.26 0.55 14.91
N ALA A 234 -5.96 -0.57 15.16
CA ALA A 234 -7.40 -0.68 14.89
C ALA A 234 -8.23 0.36 15.67
N ASN A 235 -7.92 0.59 16.95
CA ASN A 235 -8.60 1.57 17.78
C ASN A 235 -8.28 3.02 17.36
N LEU A 236 -7.03 3.31 17.03
CA LEU A 236 -6.63 4.61 16.48
C LEU A 236 -7.34 4.88 15.14
N PHE A 237 -7.33 3.91 14.23
CA PHE A 237 -7.99 4.00 12.93
C PHE A 237 -9.51 4.17 13.08
N PHE A 238 -10.15 3.44 14.00
CA PHE A 238 -11.57 3.62 14.34
C PHE A 238 -11.89 5.07 14.75
N ILE A 239 -11.13 5.62 15.70
CA ILE A 239 -11.32 7.00 16.18
C ILE A 239 -11.12 8.00 15.03
N VAL A 240 -10.04 7.85 14.24
CA VAL A 240 -9.76 8.75 13.12
C VAL A 240 -10.83 8.61 12.02
N TYR A 241 -11.39 7.42 11.75
CA TYR A 241 -12.45 7.22 10.76
C TYR A 241 -13.78 7.87 11.20
N VAL A 242 -14.10 7.80 12.49
CA VAL A 242 -15.24 8.50 13.10
C VAL A 242 -15.11 10.02 12.97
N LEU A 243 -13.90 10.58 12.92
CA LEU A 243 -13.65 12.02 12.79
C LEU A 243 -13.44 12.48 11.33
N LYS A 244 -12.59 11.80 10.57
CA LYS A 244 -12.00 12.21 9.28
C LYS A 244 -11.79 10.98 8.34
N PRO A 245 -12.85 10.35 7.80
CA PRO A 245 -12.72 9.12 7.01
C PRO A 245 -11.94 9.32 5.71
N ALA A 246 -11.96 10.51 5.12
CA ALA A 246 -11.12 10.84 3.95
C ALA A 246 -9.61 10.82 4.27
N MET A 247 -9.22 11.09 5.53
CA MET A 247 -7.83 10.96 5.98
C MET A 247 -7.44 9.48 6.08
N CYS A 248 -8.33 8.64 6.61
CA CYS A 248 -8.14 7.18 6.66
C CYS A 248 -7.99 6.59 5.25
N HIS A 249 -8.85 6.91 4.30
CA HIS A 249 -8.70 6.42 2.93
C HIS A 249 -7.43 7.00 2.24
N ARG A 250 -7.01 8.23 2.56
CA ARG A 250 -5.70 8.73 2.07
C ARG A 250 -4.54 7.94 2.67
N PHE A 251 -4.64 7.54 3.95
CA PHE A 251 -3.63 6.74 4.64
C PHE A 251 -3.48 5.36 3.99
N VAL A 252 -4.59 4.65 3.79
CA VAL A 252 -4.61 3.35 3.11
C VAL A 252 -4.04 3.47 1.69
N GLY A 253 -4.48 4.45 0.90
CA GLY A 253 -3.89 4.66 -0.43
C GLY A 253 -2.37 4.89 -0.42
N TYR A 254 -1.83 5.57 0.59
CA TYR A 254 -0.37 5.70 0.78
C TYR A 254 0.30 4.41 1.31
N LEU A 255 -0.40 3.58 2.07
CA LEU A 255 0.07 2.25 2.46
C LEU A 255 0.22 1.37 1.21
N GLU A 256 -0.74 1.44 0.29
CA GLU A 256 -0.75 0.58 -0.90
C GLU A 256 0.20 1.07 -2.01
N GLU A 257 0.55 2.37 -2.03
CA GLU A 257 1.74 2.84 -2.77
C GLU A 257 3.01 2.09 -2.33
N GLU A 258 3.20 1.95 -1.02
CA GLU A 258 4.36 1.28 -0.43
C GLU A 258 4.29 -0.25 -0.55
N ALA A 259 3.08 -0.84 -0.57
CA ALA A 259 2.85 -2.26 -0.86
C ALA A 259 3.20 -2.59 -2.31
N VAL A 260 2.68 -1.85 -3.30
CA VAL A 260 3.04 -2.02 -4.73
C VAL A 260 4.55 -1.86 -4.95
N LEU A 261 5.21 -0.91 -4.26
CA LEU A 261 6.67 -0.77 -4.30
C LEU A 261 7.39 -2.00 -3.72
N THR A 262 6.92 -2.49 -2.56
CA THR A 262 7.47 -3.67 -1.87
C THR A 262 7.37 -4.92 -2.75
N TYR A 263 6.21 -5.18 -3.35
CA TYR A 263 6.00 -6.33 -4.22
C TYR A 263 6.72 -6.20 -5.56
N THR A 264 6.84 -4.99 -6.13
CA THR A 264 7.65 -4.76 -7.34
C THR A 264 9.11 -5.16 -7.10
N ARG A 265 9.70 -4.75 -5.96
CA ARG A 265 11.06 -5.18 -5.60
C ARG A 265 11.15 -6.70 -5.40
N CYS A 266 10.15 -7.33 -4.77
CA CYS A 266 10.13 -8.79 -4.58
C CYS A 266 10.17 -9.55 -5.92
N LEU A 267 9.45 -9.05 -6.93
CA LEU A 267 9.47 -9.56 -8.29
C LEU A 267 10.81 -9.31 -9.01
N GLU A 268 11.46 -8.18 -8.73
CA GLU A 268 12.80 -7.85 -9.25
C GLU A 268 13.88 -8.74 -8.63
N ASP A 269 13.87 -8.97 -7.32
CA ASP A 269 14.78 -9.90 -6.63
C ASP A 269 14.69 -11.32 -7.24
N MET A 270 13.47 -11.78 -7.57
CA MET A 270 13.26 -13.05 -8.26
C MET A 270 13.74 -13.04 -9.72
N LYS A 271 13.46 -11.97 -10.49
CA LYS A 271 13.89 -11.82 -11.90
C LYS A 271 15.40 -11.71 -12.07
N LEU A 272 16.09 -11.10 -11.12
CA LEU A 272 17.54 -10.90 -11.12
C LEU A 272 18.30 -12.09 -10.52
N GLY A 273 17.61 -13.17 -10.14
CA GLY A 273 18.22 -14.34 -9.50
C GLY A 273 18.78 -14.07 -8.09
N LEU A 274 18.44 -12.95 -7.46
CA LEU A 274 18.96 -12.55 -6.14
C LEU A 274 18.34 -13.35 -4.98
N ASN A 275 17.20 -14.01 -5.23
CA ASN A 275 16.57 -14.94 -4.30
C ASN A 275 15.87 -16.10 -5.04
N PRO A 276 16.64 -17.10 -5.52
CA PRO A 276 16.09 -18.22 -6.27
C PRO A 276 15.20 -19.14 -5.42
N GLU A 277 15.50 -19.28 -4.12
CA GLU A 277 14.72 -20.08 -3.17
C GLU A 277 13.28 -19.55 -2.99
N LEU A 278 13.09 -18.25 -3.13
CA LEU A 278 11.77 -17.63 -3.11
C LEU A 278 10.99 -17.96 -4.39
N TYR A 279 11.62 -17.84 -5.57
CA TYR A 279 11.00 -18.20 -6.85
C TYR A 279 10.53 -19.66 -6.90
N HIS A 280 11.35 -20.58 -6.38
CA HIS A 280 11.04 -22.02 -6.28
C HIS A 280 10.13 -22.40 -5.09
N THR A 281 9.57 -21.43 -4.38
CA THR A 281 8.61 -21.73 -3.30
C THR A 281 7.28 -22.22 -3.89
N PRO A 282 6.72 -23.36 -3.44
CA PRO A 282 5.46 -23.86 -3.97
C PRO A 282 4.30 -22.92 -3.60
N VAL A 283 3.42 -22.64 -4.56
CA VAL A 283 2.21 -21.84 -4.35
C VAL A 283 1.21 -22.63 -3.48
N PRO A 284 0.76 -22.11 -2.33
CA PRO A 284 -0.21 -22.80 -1.47
C PRO A 284 -1.57 -23.01 -2.15
N GLN A 285 -2.29 -24.09 -1.80
CA GLN A 285 -3.58 -24.41 -2.41
C GLN A 285 -4.62 -23.30 -2.21
N ILE A 286 -4.73 -22.74 -1.00
CA ILE A 286 -5.57 -21.58 -0.71
C ILE A 286 -5.38 -20.40 -1.69
N ALA A 287 -4.15 -20.22 -2.21
CA ALA A 287 -3.86 -19.18 -3.18
C ALA A 287 -4.28 -19.58 -4.60
N LYS A 288 -4.03 -20.83 -5.00
CA LYS A 288 -4.53 -21.37 -6.27
C LYS A 288 -6.05 -21.27 -6.37
N ASP A 289 -6.74 -21.68 -5.31
CA ASP A 289 -8.20 -21.67 -5.23
C ASP A 289 -8.78 -20.24 -5.23
N TYR A 290 -8.08 -19.27 -4.62
CA TYR A 290 -8.57 -17.90 -4.51
C TYR A 290 -8.31 -17.07 -5.77
N TRP A 291 -7.09 -17.07 -6.31
CA TRP A 291 -6.71 -16.29 -7.51
C TRP A 291 -6.89 -17.05 -8.83
N HIS A 292 -7.45 -18.27 -8.79
CA HIS A 292 -7.65 -19.17 -9.94
C HIS A 292 -6.34 -19.48 -10.70
N LEU A 293 -5.27 -19.77 -9.95
CA LEU A 293 -3.95 -20.03 -10.52
C LEU A 293 -3.83 -21.46 -11.08
N ASP A 294 -3.07 -21.60 -12.17
CA ASP A 294 -2.71 -22.91 -12.74
C ASP A 294 -1.92 -23.76 -11.74
N ASP A 295 -2.00 -25.09 -11.87
CA ASP A 295 -1.28 -26.00 -10.98
C ASP A 295 0.24 -25.83 -10.99
N LYS A 296 0.78 -25.33 -12.11
CA LYS A 296 2.20 -25.03 -12.33
C LYS A 296 2.57 -23.57 -12.06
N ALA A 297 1.64 -22.77 -11.53
CA ALA A 297 1.91 -21.37 -11.18
C ALA A 297 3.08 -21.27 -10.18
N THR A 298 3.93 -20.29 -10.41
CA THR A 298 5.12 -20.03 -9.59
C THR A 298 4.83 -19.05 -8.47
N PHE A 299 5.72 -18.95 -7.47
CA PHE A 299 5.62 -17.89 -6.47
C PHE A 299 5.69 -16.48 -7.11
N TYR A 300 6.40 -16.35 -8.24
CA TYR A 300 6.41 -15.12 -9.03
C TYR A 300 5.01 -14.76 -9.56
N ASP A 301 4.26 -15.73 -10.08
CA ASP A 301 2.88 -15.51 -10.55
C ASP A 301 1.96 -15.09 -9.40
N LEU A 302 2.05 -15.74 -8.24
CA LEU A 302 1.29 -15.35 -7.04
C LEU A 302 1.54 -13.89 -6.64
N ILE A 303 2.81 -13.47 -6.58
CA ILE A 303 3.16 -12.10 -6.21
C ILE A 303 2.69 -11.08 -7.27
N GLN A 304 2.56 -11.46 -8.54
CA GLN A 304 1.97 -10.59 -9.57
C GLN A 304 0.48 -10.29 -9.30
N TYR A 305 -0.29 -11.29 -8.86
CA TYR A 305 -1.70 -11.11 -8.49
C TYR A 305 -1.85 -10.25 -7.24
N ILE A 306 -1.10 -10.57 -6.18
CA ILE A 306 -1.10 -9.81 -4.92
C ILE A 306 -0.74 -8.33 -5.17
N ARG A 307 0.34 -8.05 -5.91
CA ARG A 307 0.73 -6.69 -6.30
C ARG A 307 -0.38 -5.93 -7.05
N ALA A 308 -1.21 -6.64 -7.80
CA ALA A 308 -2.29 -6.06 -8.56
C ALA A 308 -3.55 -5.79 -7.71
N ASP A 309 -3.80 -6.63 -6.69
CA ASP A 309 -4.77 -6.33 -5.63
C ASP A 309 -4.35 -5.02 -4.91
N GLU A 310 -3.08 -4.88 -4.51
CA GLU A 310 -2.59 -3.62 -3.89
C GLU A 310 -2.75 -2.41 -4.80
N ALA A 311 -2.46 -2.57 -6.09
CA ALA A 311 -2.67 -1.49 -7.05
C ALA A 311 -4.15 -1.10 -7.12
N LYS A 312 -5.08 -2.05 -6.99
CA LYS A 312 -6.50 -1.79 -6.93
C LYS A 312 -6.90 -1.10 -5.63
N HIS A 313 -6.45 -1.59 -4.48
CA HIS A 313 -6.69 -0.98 -3.17
C HIS A 313 -6.15 0.46 -3.11
N ARG A 314 -4.96 0.71 -3.68
CA ARG A 314 -4.35 2.04 -3.89
C ARG A 314 -5.29 3.01 -4.62
N GLU A 315 -5.76 2.61 -5.80
CA GLU A 315 -6.67 3.40 -6.63
C GLU A 315 -8.00 3.68 -5.90
N VAL A 316 -8.61 2.65 -5.31
CA VAL A 316 -9.90 2.72 -4.62
C VAL A 316 -9.82 3.68 -3.43
N ASN A 317 -8.82 3.51 -2.56
CA ASN A 317 -8.67 4.34 -1.36
C ASN A 317 -8.26 5.78 -1.68
N HIS A 318 -7.36 6.01 -2.64
CA HIS A 318 -7.08 7.38 -3.09
C HIS A 318 -8.29 8.08 -3.71
N THR A 319 -9.15 7.32 -4.41
CA THR A 319 -10.43 7.82 -4.94
C THR A 319 -11.41 8.14 -3.81
N PHE A 320 -11.63 7.22 -2.86
CA PHE A 320 -12.53 7.43 -1.72
C PHE A 320 -12.13 8.64 -0.85
N ALA A 321 -10.83 8.92 -0.71
CA ALA A 321 -10.33 10.12 -0.06
C ALA A 321 -10.73 11.45 -0.77
N ASN A 322 -11.05 11.40 -2.07
CA ASN A 322 -11.49 12.54 -2.86
C ASN A 322 -13.02 12.74 -2.81
N LEU A 323 -13.79 11.72 -2.44
CA LEU A 323 -15.27 11.74 -2.44
C LEU A 323 -15.86 12.44 -1.20
N LYS A 324 -17.10 12.91 -1.34
CA LYS A 324 -17.96 13.26 -0.19
C LYS A 324 -18.59 11.99 0.38
N ILE A 325 -17.77 11.08 0.89
CA ILE A 325 -18.17 9.80 1.54
C ILE A 325 -19.15 9.92 2.72
N ARG A 326 -19.49 11.15 3.14
CA ARG A 326 -20.58 11.43 4.10
C ARG A 326 -21.85 12.04 3.51
N GLY A 327 -21.83 12.47 2.25
CA GLY A 327 -22.94 13.08 1.52
C GLY A 327 -23.67 12.07 0.63
N SER A 328 -23.97 12.49 -0.61
CA SER A 328 -24.75 11.74 -1.59
C SER A 328 -23.93 10.89 -2.56
N ASP A 329 -22.63 11.14 -2.71
CA ASP A 329 -21.75 10.45 -3.67
C ASP A 329 -21.87 8.92 -3.55
N ARG A 330 -22.01 8.22 -4.68
CA ARG A 330 -21.92 6.76 -4.74
C ARG A 330 -20.48 6.24 -4.67
N ASN A 331 -20.32 4.94 -4.41
CA ASN A 331 -19.08 4.24 -4.73
C ASN A 331 -18.98 4.11 -6.27
N PRO A 332 -17.99 4.71 -6.94
CA PRO A 332 -17.87 4.63 -8.39
C PRO A 332 -17.52 3.22 -8.88
N PHE A 333 -16.81 2.41 -8.08
CA PHE A 333 -16.36 1.06 -8.44
C PHE A 333 -17.48 0.00 -8.34
N ALA A 334 -18.47 0.22 -7.47
CA ALA A 334 -19.55 -0.75 -7.21
C ALA A 334 -20.62 -0.80 -8.33
N LEU A 335 -20.61 0.15 -9.28
CA LEU A 335 -21.53 0.17 -10.41
C LEU A 335 -20.86 0.81 -11.63
N THR A 336 -20.70 0.03 -12.69
CA THR A 336 -20.35 0.54 -14.02
C THR A 336 -21.46 1.46 -14.52
N VAL A 337 -21.08 2.64 -15.01
CA VAL A 337 -21.98 3.64 -15.60
C VAL A 337 -21.59 3.85 -17.05
N ASP A 338 -22.58 3.87 -17.96
CA ASP A 338 -22.37 4.17 -19.36
C ASP A 338 -21.95 5.64 -19.52
N SER A 339 -20.83 5.85 -20.22
CA SER A 339 -20.13 7.14 -20.27
C SER A 339 -19.17 7.18 -21.46
N PRO A 340 -19.12 8.30 -22.23
CA PRO A 340 -18.11 8.49 -23.28
C PRO A 340 -16.71 8.76 -22.72
N LYS A 341 -16.57 9.01 -21.42
CA LYS A 341 -15.30 9.12 -20.70
C LYS A 341 -15.05 7.85 -19.87
N PRO A 342 -13.81 7.36 -19.76
CA PRO A 342 -13.46 6.28 -18.84
C PRO A 342 -14.00 6.55 -17.43
N GLN A 343 -14.46 5.51 -16.75
CA GLN A 343 -14.93 5.54 -15.37
C GLN A 343 -14.28 4.36 -14.61
N PRO A 344 -14.24 4.40 -13.27
CA PRO A 344 -13.64 3.31 -12.51
C PRO A 344 -14.48 2.03 -12.61
N HIS A 345 -13.79 0.89 -12.77
CA HIS A 345 -14.37 -0.46 -12.75
C HIS A 345 -13.70 -1.29 -11.64
N THR A 346 -14.17 -2.50 -11.34
CA THR A 346 -13.52 -3.40 -10.38
C THR A 346 -12.20 -4.01 -10.89
N THR A 347 -12.03 -4.10 -12.21
CA THR A 347 -10.82 -4.61 -12.89
C THR A 347 -9.66 -3.60 -12.91
N LEU A 348 -8.48 -4.02 -13.38
CA LEU A 348 -7.33 -3.14 -13.67
C LEU A 348 -7.43 -2.38 -15.00
N LYS A 349 -8.44 -2.68 -15.84
CA LYS A 349 -8.70 -1.87 -17.03
C LYS A 349 -8.92 -0.41 -16.63
N ASP A 350 -8.23 0.50 -17.32
CA ASP A 350 -8.24 1.95 -17.07
C ASP A 350 -7.82 2.32 -15.64
N HIS A 351 -6.92 1.54 -15.03
CA HIS A 351 -6.37 1.77 -13.68
C HIS A 351 -5.68 3.14 -13.54
N HIS A 352 -6.02 3.86 -12.47
CA HIS A 352 -5.40 5.12 -12.08
C HIS A 352 -4.77 5.00 -10.70
N GLY A 353 -3.48 4.68 -10.60
CA GLY A 353 -2.84 4.46 -9.31
C GLY A 353 -2.79 5.67 -8.39
N THR A 354 -2.82 6.90 -8.92
CA THR A 354 -2.96 8.12 -8.10
C THR A 354 -4.40 8.41 -7.63
N GLY A 355 -5.36 7.55 -7.99
CA GLY A 355 -6.79 7.66 -7.67
C GLY A 355 -7.53 8.72 -8.47
N TRP A 356 -8.82 8.48 -8.72
CA TRP A 356 -9.66 9.34 -9.53
C TRP A 356 -10.05 10.62 -8.79
N GLU A 357 -10.02 11.76 -9.50
CA GLU A 357 -10.49 13.03 -8.96
C GLU A 357 -12.02 13.12 -9.02
N ARG A 358 -12.63 13.65 -7.95
CA ARG A 358 -14.10 13.72 -7.80
C ARG A 358 -14.81 14.46 -8.96
N LYS A 359 -14.12 15.37 -9.65
CA LYS A 359 -14.64 16.15 -10.79
C LYS A 359 -14.74 15.33 -12.10
N ASP A 360 -14.04 14.21 -12.18
CA ASP A 360 -13.94 13.37 -13.37
C ASP A 360 -14.83 12.11 -13.26
N LEU A 361 -15.61 12.01 -12.17
CA LEU A 361 -16.49 10.89 -11.84
C LEU A 361 -17.97 11.26 -11.97
N ILE A 362 -18.78 10.31 -12.44
CA ILE A 362 -20.25 10.35 -12.41
C ILE A 362 -20.70 9.70 -11.10
N LEU A 363 -21.25 10.50 -10.17
CA LEU A 363 -21.43 10.18 -8.75
C LEU A 363 -22.86 10.27 -8.22
#